data_AF-A0A962SD12-F1
#
_entry.id   AF-A0A962SD12-F1
#
_cell.length_a   1.000
_cell.length_b   1.000
_cell.length_c   1.000
_cell.angle_alpha   90.00
_cell.angle_beta   90.00
_cell.angle_gamma   90.00
#
_symmetry.space_group_name_H-M   'P 1'
#
loop_
_entity.id
_entity.type
_entity.pdbx_description
1 polymer ?
#
loop_
_entity_poly.entity_id
_entity_poly.type
_entity_poly.pdbx_seq_one_letter_code
_entity_poly.pdbx_strand_id
1 'polypeptide(L)' 'MTEDADKLTDWDSLDAEEQTRIQVEYGYYLDTLTPTCSLETKIERFRRWLKAEKGIRYR' A
#
# COMPACT_ATOMS: atom_id res chain seq x y z
N MET A 1 -18.48 13.56 -15.54
CA MET A 1 -18.04 13.89 -14.18
C MET A 1 -17.81 12.55 -13.52
N THR A 2 -16.57 12.15 -13.31
CA THR A 2 -16.21 10.79 -12.88
C THR A 2 -15.87 10.87 -11.40
N GLU A 3 -16.87 10.63 -10.57
CA GLU A 3 -16.84 10.72 -9.11
C GLU A 3 -16.30 9.43 -8.49
N ASP A 4 -15.03 9.10 -8.72
CA ASP A 4 -14.39 7.88 -8.18
C ASP A 4 -13.30 8.21 -7.14
N ALA A 5 -13.46 9.31 -6.40
CA ALA A 5 -12.45 9.82 -5.47
C ALA A 5 -12.64 9.38 -4.00
N ASP A 6 -13.73 8.68 -3.63
CA ASP A 6 -14.09 8.52 -2.21
C ASP A 6 -14.55 7.10 -1.82
N LYS A 7 -13.88 6.04 -2.31
CA LYS A 7 -14.04 4.69 -1.76
C LYS A 7 -12.71 3.95 -1.72
N LEU A 8 -11.73 4.52 -1.00
CA LEU A 8 -10.54 3.74 -0.68
C LEU A 8 -10.94 2.61 0.28
N THR A 9 -10.61 1.36 -0.06
CA THR A 9 -10.80 0.23 0.84
C THR A 9 -9.88 0.39 2.04
N ASP A 10 -10.39 0.17 3.25
CA ASP A 10 -9.55 0.23 4.45
C ASP A 10 -8.71 -1.04 4.57
N TRP A 11 -7.42 -0.89 4.87
CA TRP A 11 -6.52 -2.03 5.06
C TRP A 11 -7.01 -3.01 6.12
N ASP A 12 -7.60 -2.51 7.21
CA ASP A 12 -8.11 -3.33 8.32
C ASP A 12 -9.35 -4.14 7.91
N SER A 13 -10.02 -3.76 6.83
CA SER A 13 -11.16 -4.49 6.27
C SER A 13 -10.76 -5.65 5.35
N LEU A 14 -9.47 -5.77 5.00
CA LEU A 14 -8.95 -6.86 4.16
C LEU A 14 -8.73 -8.12 5.00
N ASP A 15 -9.02 -9.28 4.41
CA ASP A 15 -8.67 -10.56 5.02
C ASP A 15 -7.15 -10.71 5.15
N ALA A 16 -6.72 -11.53 6.11
CA ALA A 16 -5.30 -11.79 6.37
C ALA A 16 -4.56 -12.35 5.14
N GLU A 17 -5.22 -13.14 4.30
CA GLU A 17 -4.64 -13.69 3.08
C GLU A 17 -4.42 -12.59 2.03
N GLU A 18 -5.36 -11.65 1.89
CA GLU A 18 -5.22 -10.48 1.02
C GLU A 18 -4.11 -9.54 1.51
N GLN A 19 -4.09 -9.24 2.80
CA GLN A 19 -3.01 -8.44 3.41
C GLN A 19 -1.64 -9.06 3.14
N THR A 20 -1.52 -10.38 3.31
CA THR A 20 -0.28 -11.11 3.06
C THR A 20 0.14 -11.03 1.59
N ARG A 21 -0.78 -11.25 0.65
CA ARG A 21 -0.49 -11.14 -0.79
C ARG A 21 0.00 -9.75 -1.14
N ILE A 22 -0.64 -8.70 -0.62
CA ILE A 22 -0.26 -7.32 -0.90
C ILE A 22 1.11 -6.99 -0.30
N GLN A 23 1.43 -7.50 0.89
CA GLN A 23 2.76 -7.34 1.48
C GLN A 23 3.86 -8.03 0.67
N VAL A 24 3.58 -9.21 0.11
CA VAL A 24 4.51 -9.91 -0.79
C VAL A 24 4.73 -9.11 -2.08
N GLU A 25 3.66 -8.61 -2.71
CA GLU A 25 3.74 -7.72 -3.89
C GLU A 25 4.56 -6.46 -3.60
N TYR A 26 4.33 -5.84 -2.43
CA TYR A 26 5.11 -4.69 -2.00
C TYR A 26 6.58 -5.03 -1.79
N GLY A 27 6.90 -6.24 -1.32
CA GLY A 27 8.27 -6.74 -1.21
C GLY A 27 9.02 -6.75 -2.55
N TYR A 28 8.37 -7.20 -3.63
CA TYR A 28 8.95 -7.12 -4.97
C TYR A 28 9.12 -5.69 -5.46
N TYR A 29 8.16 -4.80 -5.15
CA TYR A 29 8.29 -3.39 -5.47
C TYR A 29 9.47 -2.74 -4.72
N LEU A 30 9.70 -3.10 -3.45
CA LEU A 30 10.82 -2.60 -2.66
C LEU A 30 12.19 -2.96 -3.25
N ASP A 31 12.33 -4.12 -3.87
CA ASP A 31 13.58 -4.55 -4.53
C ASP A 31 13.99 -3.60 -5.67
N THR A 32 13.02 -2.94 -6.30
CA THR A 32 13.26 -1.96 -7.37
C THR A 32 13.63 -0.57 -6.85
N LEU A 33 13.49 -0.31 -5.55
CA LEU A 33 13.71 1.00 -4.95
C LEU A 33 15.04 1.10 -4.23
N THR A 34 15.60 2.32 -4.17
CA THR A 34 16.75 2.60 -3.31
C THR A 34 16.42 2.24 -1.86
N PRO A 35 17.27 1.42 -1.19
CA PRO A 35 17.05 1.02 0.18
C PRO A 35 17.07 2.25 1.09
N THR A 36 16.17 2.28 2.07
CA THR A 36 16.12 3.33 3.08
C THR A 36 16.29 2.71 4.46
N CYS A 37 17.08 3.34 5.32
CA CYS A 37 17.14 2.95 6.74
C CYS A 37 16.01 3.58 7.56
N SER A 38 15.36 4.63 7.07
CA SER A 38 14.28 5.32 7.80
C SER A 38 12.97 4.53 7.74
N LEU A 39 12.47 4.15 8.91
CA LEU A 39 11.20 3.45 9.07
C LEU A 39 10.03 4.30 8.57
N GLU A 40 10.01 5.60 8.87
CA GLU A 40 8.98 6.54 8.42
C GLU A 40 8.86 6.55 6.89
N THR A 41 9.99 6.57 6.18
CA THR A 41 10.02 6.52 4.72
C THR A 41 9.46 5.20 4.17
N LYS A 42 9.68 4.07 4.85
CA LYS A 42 9.09 2.79 4.46
C LYS A 42 7.57 2.82 4.61
N ILE A 43 7.07 3.35 5.73
CA ILE A 43 5.63 3.49 6.00
C ILE A 43 4.98 4.42 4.97
N GLU A 44 5.57 5.59 4.70
CA GLU A 44 5.05 6.52 3.69
C GLU A 44 5.04 5.91 2.29
N ARG A 45 6.12 5.21 1.89
CA ARG A 45 6.18 4.52 0.60
C ARG A 45 5.09 3.47 0.49
N PHE A 46 4.88 2.69 1.54
CA PHE A 46 3.83 1.67 1.56
C PHE A 46 2.44 2.30 1.44
N ARG A 47 2.15 3.35 2.22
CA ARG A 47 0.88 4.10 2.14
C ARG A 47 0.63 4.67 0.74
N ARG A 48 1.65 5.29 0.14
CA ARG A 48 1.53 5.88 -1.21
C ARG A 48 1.32 4.80 -2.27
N TRP A 49 2.07 3.71 -2.18
CA TRP A 49 1.94 2.57 -3.10
C TRP A 49 0.58 1.90 -2.99
N LEU A 50 0.08 1.62 -1.79
CA LEU A 50 -1.25 1.05 -1.56
C LEU A 50 -2.37 1.93 -2.14
N LYS A 51 -2.26 3.25 -1.93
CA LYS A 51 -3.24 4.19 -2.46
C LYS A 51 -3.20 4.25 -3.99
N ALA A 52 -2.00 4.28 -4.59
CA ALA A 52 -1.83 4.41 -6.03
C ALA A 52 -2.17 3.12 -6.79
N GLU A 53 -1.67 1.98 -6.33
CA GLU A 53 -1.75 0.71 -7.06
C GLU A 53 -2.99 -0.11 -6.71
N LYS A 54 -3.49 0.00 -5.47
CA LYS A 54 -4.56 -0.87 -4.96
C LYS A 54 -5.81 -0.10 -4.53
N GLY A 55 -5.77 1.22 -4.47
CA GLY A 55 -6.87 2.02 -3.93
C GLY A 55 -7.14 1.74 -2.44
N ILE A 56 -6.12 1.34 -1.68
CA ILE A 56 -6.25 0.97 -0.27
C ILE A 56 -5.72 2.08 0.62
N ARG A 57 -6.43 2.37 1.71
CA ARG A 57 -6.01 3.28 2.76
C ARG A 57 -5.36 2.51 3.91
N TYR A 58 -4.14 2.90 4.26
CA TYR A 58 -3.41 2.38 5.43
C TYR A 58 -3.24 3.50 6.46
N ARG A 59 -3.85 3.33 7.64
CA ARG A 59 -3.92 4.35 8.71
C ARG A 59 -2.60 4.50 9.47
#